data_AF-A0A2I1BV33-F1
#
_entry.id   AF-A0A2I1BV33-F1
#
_cell.length_a   1.000
_cell.length_b   1.000
_cell.length_c   1.000
_cell.angle_alpha   90.00
_cell.angle_beta   90.00
_cell.angle_gamma   90.00
#
_symmetry.space_group_name_H-M   'P 1'
#
loop_
_entity.id
_entity.type
_entity.pdbx_description
1 polymer ?
#
loop_
_entity_poly.entity_id
_entity_poly.type
_entity_poly.pdbx_seq_one_letter_code
_entity_poly.pdbx_strand_id
1 'polypeptide(L)'
;MAPRFIPEQGTAPNVHHDAKQAYNILKGGGVVIIPTDVGYALLATTQAGIQRIFSAKDRRQGHSIGIIGTYKQHRDIHVLSEAKFEMTRVLTEDMAMIVGIIAKYDTENLHPRLAALDPATLSQVTKGNTVSIAVPEGPFLRELGRLCDEDPQGMLTFGTSANLTGQGQRFRIEDIEPKVINAVDLVVDYGLQKWQAYKRGGVNFDAENMKVLRKGAGYEVFRDRMLRWFPHLLEEAGVSMEEDPEYYTDKPNIGKYRSLAD
;
A
#
# COMPACT_ATOMS: atom_id res chain seq x y z
N MET A 1 19.52 -11.50 16.05
CA MET A 1 20.39 -10.32 15.94
C MET A 1 19.52 -9.09 16.14
N ALA A 2 20.07 -7.98 16.65
CA ALA A 2 19.33 -6.73 16.72
C ALA A 2 19.06 -6.20 15.31
N PRO A 3 17.91 -5.54 15.06
CA PRO A 3 17.63 -4.92 13.77
C PRO A 3 18.67 -3.85 13.45
N ARG A 4 19.09 -3.77 12.18
CA ARG A 4 19.86 -2.63 11.71
C ARG A 4 18.93 -1.46 11.41
N PHE A 5 19.37 -0.23 11.68
CA PHE A 5 18.65 0.99 11.34
C PHE A 5 19.37 1.71 10.21
N ILE A 6 18.61 2.19 9.22
CA ILE A 6 19.10 3.08 8.18
C ILE A 6 18.10 4.22 7.92
N PRO A 7 18.57 5.41 7.52
CA PRO A 7 19.97 5.83 7.51
C PRO A 7 20.53 5.96 8.94
N GLU A 8 21.84 6.14 9.09
CA GLU A 8 22.42 6.44 10.40
C GLU A 8 21.91 7.81 10.91
N GLN A 9 21.65 7.92 12.21
CA GLN A 9 21.15 9.18 12.77
C GLN A 9 22.15 10.32 12.51
N GLY A 10 21.63 11.45 12.01
CA GLY A 10 22.45 12.60 11.63
C GLY A 10 22.98 12.55 10.20
N THR A 11 22.65 11.52 9.42
CA THR A 11 22.95 11.43 7.99
C THR A 11 21.71 11.68 7.14
N ALA A 12 21.90 12.21 5.93
CA ALA A 12 20.80 12.42 5.00
C ALA A 12 20.31 11.05 4.45
N PRO A 13 18.99 10.82 4.33
CA PRO A 13 18.46 9.62 3.68
C PRO A 13 18.96 9.48 2.23
N ASN A 14 19.27 8.26 1.82
CA ASN A 14 19.62 7.94 0.44
C ASN A 14 18.65 6.88 -0.07
N VAL A 15 17.57 7.33 -0.70
CA VAL A 15 16.47 6.46 -1.16
C VAL A 15 16.95 5.28 -1.99
N HIS A 16 17.86 5.49 -2.95
CA HIS A 16 18.39 4.41 -3.80
C HIS A 16 19.18 3.38 -2.99
N HIS A 17 20.06 3.85 -2.11
CA HIS A 17 20.83 2.96 -1.23
C HIS A 17 19.91 2.19 -0.28
N ASP A 18 19.02 2.90 0.42
CA ASP A 18 18.18 2.33 1.46
C ASP A 18 17.18 1.32 0.89
N ALA A 19 16.55 1.64 -0.25
CA ALA A 19 15.67 0.72 -0.95
C ALA A 19 16.44 -0.51 -1.46
N LYS A 20 17.68 -0.35 -1.94
CA LYS A 20 18.52 -1.48 -2.34
C LYS A 20 18.87 -2.38 -1.15
N GLN A 21 19.16 -1.79 0.01
CA GLN A 21 19.40 -2.53 1.25
C GLN A 21 18.15 -3.33 1.66
N ALA A 22 16.97 -2.70 1.66
CA ALA A 22 15.71 -3.36 1.98
C ALA A 22 15.38 -4.47 0.99
N TYR A 23 15.54 -4.22 -0.31
CA TYR A 23 15.38 -5.21 -1.37
C TYR A 23 16.27 -6.44 -1.14
N ASN A 24 17.55 -6.26 -0.84
CA ASN A 24 18.47 -7.37 -0.63
C ASN A 24 18.07 -8.23 0.59
N ILE A 25 17.63 -7.59 1.68
CA ILE A 25 17.13 -8.30 2.87
C ILE A 25 15.86 -9.09 2.53
N LEU A 26 14.90 -8.46 1.85
CA LEU A 26 13.67 -9.09 1.40
C LEU A 26 13.94 -10.26 0.43
N LYS A 27 14.86 -10.09 -0.52
CA LYS A 27 15.27 -11.14 -1.46
C LYS A 27 15.91 -12.34 -0.76
N GLY A 28 16.63 -12.09 0.34
CA GLY A 28 17.17 -13.13 1.22
C GLY A 28 16.15 -13.78 2.15
N GLY A 29 14.86 -13.40 2.08
CA GLY A 29 13.80 -13.93 2.95
C GLY A 29 13.70 -13.26 4.32
N GLY A 30 14.41 -12.15 4.54
CA GLY A 30 14.32 -11.34 5.74
C GLY A 30 13.03 -10.51 5.82
N VAL A 31 12.86 -9.85 6.97
CA VAL A 31 11.72 -8.97 7.27
C VAL A 31 12.23 -7.55 7.50
N VAL A 32 11.50 -6.55 7.01
CA VAL A 32 11.88 -5.14 7.17
C VAL A 32 10.72 -4.30 7.71
N ILE A 33 11.04 -3.21 8.42
CA ILE A 33 10.14 -2.09 8.68
C ILE A 33 10.50 -0.97 7.71
N ILE A 34 9.51 -0.43 7.00
CA ILE A 34 9.71 0.62 6.00
C ILE A 34 8.72 1.78 6.18
N PRO A 35 9.08 3.00 5.73
CA PRO A 35 8.19 4.15 5.76
C PRO A 35 7.14 4.07 4.63
N THR A 36 5.93 4.54 4.93
CA THR A 36 4.88 4.82 3.94
C THR A 36 4.24 6.16 4.30
N ASP A 37 3.59 6.84 3.35
CA ASP A 37 2.89 8.11 3.62
C ASP A 37 1.84 7.99 4.74
N VAL A 38 1.29 6.79 4.95
CA VAL A 38 0.27 6.47 5.95
C VAL A 38 0.83 5.72 7.15
N GLY A 39 2.11 5.90 7.48
CA GLY A 39 2.78 5.28 8.63
C GLY A 39 3.72 4.14 8.25
N TYR A 40 4.27 3.44 9.24
CA TYR A 40 5.24 2.38 9.01
C TYR A 40 4.58 1.03 8.70
N ALA A 41 5.22 0.26 7.83
CA ALA A 41 4.79 -1.08 7.45
C ALA A 41 5.89 -2.12 7.67
N LEU A 42 5.48 -3.33 8.06
CA LEU A 42 6.29 -4.54 8.03
C LEU A 42 6.15 -5.17 6.64
N LEU A 43 7.27 -5.56 6.03
CA LEU A 43 7.31 -6.27 4.75
C LEU A 43 8.04 -7.61 4.85
N ALA A 44 7.52 -8.59 4.13
CA ALA A 44 8.16 -9.89 3.87
C ALA A 44 7.89 -10.33 2.42
N THR A 45 8.64 -11.31 1.94
CA THR A 45 8.50 -11.92 0.58
C THR A 45 8.27 -13.42 0.62
N THR A 46 8.41 -14.04 1.80
CA THR A 46 8.31 -15.49 2.00
C THR A 46 7.30 -15.80 3.09
N GLN A 47 6.75 -17.02 3.05
CA GLN A 47 5.84 -17.49 4.10
C GLN A 47 6.48 -17.46 5.49
N ALA A 48 7.77 -17.79 5.61
CA ALA A 48 8.49 -17.71 6.87
C ALA A 48 8.56 -16.26 7.40
N GLY A 49 8.77 -15.29 6.52
CA GLY A 49 8.74 -13.87 6.87
C GLY A 49 7.34 -13.41 7.29
N ILE A 50 6.28 -13.84 6.59
CA ILE A 50 4.89 -13.54 6.97
C ILE A 50 4.57 -14.10 8.36
N GLN A 51 4.96 -15.34 8.65
CA GLN A 51 4.77 -15.95 9.96
C GLN A 51 5.51 -15.16 11.05
N ARG A 52 6.76 -14.73 10.79
CA ARG A 52 7.52 -13.89 11.73
C ARG A 52 6.80 -12.57 12.03
N ILE A 53 6.29 -11.89 11.00
CA ILE A 53 5.46 -10.67 11.14
C ILE A 53 4.23 -10.95 12.00
N PHE A 54 3.51 -12.05 11.75
CA PHE A 54 2.27 -12.35 12.46
C PHE A 54 2.52 -12.64 13.94
N SER A 55 3.55 -13.41 14.25
CA SER A 55 3.99 -13.67 15.62
C SER A 55 4.39 -12.40 16.36
N ALA A 56 5.10 -11.47 15.68
CA ALA A 56 5.50 -10.20 16.28
C ALA A 56 4.30 -9.30 16.63
N LYS A 57 3.25 -9.35 15.80
CA LYS A 57 2.04 -8.50 15.93
C LYS A 57 0.93 -9.10 16.80
N ASP A 58 1.13 -10.29 17.36
CA ASP A 58 0.08 -11.09 18.00
C ASP A 58 -1.16 -11.25 17.08
N ARG A 59 -0.90 -11.47 15.79
CA ARG A 59 -1.93 -11.66 14.78
C ARG A 59 -2.27 -13.14 14.67
N ARG A 60 -3.57 -13.45 14.53
CA ARG A 60 -4.04 -14.81 14.29
C ARG A 60 -3.40 -15.40 13.03
N GLN A 61 -2.93 -16.64 13.11
CA GLN A 61 -2.44 -17.39 11.95
C GLN A 61 -3.54 -17.52 10.87
N GLY A 62 -3.15 -17.43 9.61
CA GLY A 62 -4.07 -17.52 8.46
C GLY A 62 -4.89 -16.25 8.20
N HIS A 63 -4.67 -15.16 8.95
CA HIS A 63 -5.26 -13.87 8.61
C HIS A 63 -4.72 -13.38 7.26
N SER A 64 -5.55 -12.70 6.47
CA SER A 64 -5.11 -12.13 5.19
C SER A 64 -4.01 -11.07 5.36
N ILE A 65 -3.13 -10.97 4.37
CA ILE A 65 -2.10 -9.94 4.22
C ILE A 65 -2.12 -9.42 2.78
N GLY A 66 -1.99 -8.11 2.59
CA GLY A 66 -2.03 -7.51 1.25
C GLY A 66 -0.66 -7.49 0.58
N ILE A 67 -0.64 -7.32 -0.73
CA ILE A 67 0.57 -6.95 -1.48
C ILE A 67 0.77 -5.44 -1.30
N ILE A 68 1.98 -5.02 -0.95
CA ILE A 68 2.42 -3.62 -1.18
C ILE A 68 3.27 -3.69 -2.44
N GLY A 69 2.76 -3.14 -3.54
CA GLY A 69 3.27 -3.40 -4.88
C GLY A 69 3.43 -2.14 -5.70
N THR A 70 3.45 -2.28 -7.02
CA THR A 70 3.54 -1.18 -7.97
C THR A 70 2.28 -1.07 -8.82
N TYR A 71 2.12 0.05 -9.52
CA TYR A 71 1.08 0.18 -10.55
C TYR A 71 1.24 -0.90 -11.64
N LYS A 72 2.47 -1.23 -12.04
CA LYS A 72 2.74 -2.32 -12.98
C LYS A 72 2.22 -3.66 -12.46
N GLN A 73 2.51 -4.01 -11.21
CA GLN A 73 1.99 -5.24 -10.60
C GLN A 73 0.48 -5.26 -10.53
N HIS A 74 -0.12 -4.12 -10.18
CA HIS A 74 -1.56 -3.93 -10.22
C HIS A 74 -2.14 -4.23 -11.61
N ARG A 75 -1.52 -3.69 -12.67
CA ARG A 75 -1.93 -3.89 -14.06
C ARG A 75 -1.73 -5.31 -14.57
N ASP A 76 -0.64 -5.96 -14.16
CA ASP A 76 -0.30 -7.32 -14.60
C ASP A 76 -1.15 -8.40 -13.90
N ILE A 77 -1.60 -8.14 -12.66
CA ILE A 77 -2.29 -9.14 -11.81
C ILE A 77 -3.81 -8.96 -11.80
N HIS A 78 -4.31 -7.72 -11.77
CA HIS A 78 -5.76 -7.50 -11.71
C HIS A 78 -6.40 -7.63 -13.10
N VAL A 79 -7.66 -8.02 -13.10
CA VAL A 79 -8.53 -8.04 -14.28
C VAL A 79 -9.51 -6.87 -14.17
N LEU A 80 -9.21 -5.77 -14.88
CA LEU A 80 -10.01 -4.54 -14.88
C LEU A 80 -10.07 -3.94 -16.29
N SER A 81 -10.98 -2.99 -16.52
CA SER A 81 -11.00 -2.19 -17.74
C SER A 81 -9.87 -1.17 -17.77
N GLU A 82 -9.48 -0.73 -18.98
CA GLU A 82 -8.45 0.30 -19.16
C GLU A 82 -8.76 1.60 -18.39
N ALA A 83 -10.03 2.03 -18.38
CA ALA A 83 -10.43 3.24 -17.66
C ALA A 83 -10.20 3.12 -16.13
N LYS A 84 -10.35 1.92 -15.55
CA LYS A 84 -10.06 1.68 -14.14
C LYS A 84 -8.56 1.62 -13.86
N PHE A 85 -7.78 1.07 -14.79
CA PHE A 85 -6.32 1.16 -14.71
C PHE A 85 -5.82 2.60 -14.83
N GLU A 86 -6.41 3.40 -15.72
CA GLU A 86 -6.11 4.83 -15.84
C GLU A 86 -6.43 5.57 -14.54
N MET A 87 -7.60 5.31 -13.94
CA MET A 87 -7.98 5.86 -12.65
C MET A 87 -6.92 5.59 -11.57
N THR A 88 -6.46 4.35 -11.43
CA THR A 88 -5.41 4.03 -10.46
C THR A 88 -4.10 4.77 -10.78
N ARG A 89 -3.65 4.76 -12.05
CA ARG A 89 -2.44 5.47 -12.48
C ARG A 89 -2.47 6.96 -12.12
N VAL A 90 -3.58 7.63 -12.41
CA VAL A 90 -3.75 9.06 -12.15
C VAL A 90 -3.76 9.34 -10.66
N LEU A 91 -4.51 8.55 -9.87
CA LEU A 91 -4.62 8.79 -8.43
C LEU A 91 -3.29 8.53 -7.71
N THR A 92 -2.53 7.53 -8.15
CA THR A 92 -1.27 7.15 -7.54
C THR A 92 -0.11 7.86 -8.24
N GLU A 93 0.31 7.44 -9.42
CA GLU A 93 1.59 7.85 -10.02
C GLU A 93 1.63 9.34 -10.37
N ASP A 94 0.51 9.89 -10.87
CA ASP A 94 0.43 11.30 -11.27
C ASP A 94 0.15 12.25 -10.09
N MET A 95 -0.53 11.75 -9.04
CA MET A 95 -1.12 12.59 -7.99
C MET A 95 -0.73 12.18 -6.56
N ALA A 96 0.25 11.29 -6.45
CA ALA A 96 0.95 10.88 -5.23
C ALA A 96 0.03 10.43 -4.08
N MET A 97 -0.95 9.56 -4.35
CA MET A 97 -1.73 8.88 -3.30
C MET A 97 -1.33 7.42 -3.13
N ILE A 98 -1.33 6.95 -1.89
CA ILE A 98 -1.38 5.52 -1.61
C ILE A 98 -2.83 5.02 -1.63
N VAL A 99 -3.12 4.05 -2.49
CA VAL A 99 -4.45 3.42 -2.58
C VAL A 99 -4.31 1.91 -2.55
N GLY A 100 -5.04 1.28 -1.63
CA GLY A 100 -5.26 -0.17 -1.60
C GLY A 100 -6.32 -0.54 -2.63
N ILE A 101 -5.91 -1.13 -3.75
CA ILE A 101 -6.82 -1.60 -4.79
C ILE A 101 -7.18 -3.06 -4.54
N ILE A 102 -8.46 -3.36 -4.42
CA ILE A 102 -9.01 -4.70 -4.37
C ILE A 102 -9.73 -4.95 -5.69
N ALA A 103 -9.33 -5.98 -6.41
CA ALA A 103 -9.98 -6.38 -7.65
C ALA A 103 -9.81 -7.87 -7.91
N LYS A 104 -10.48 -8.35 -8.95
CA LYS A 104 -10.37 -9.73 -9.40
C LYS A 104 -8.99 -10.00 -10.00
N TYR A 105 -8.55 -11.25 -9.91
CA TYR A 105 -7.43 -11.80 -10.68
C TYR A 105 -7.88 -13.06 -11.42
N ASP A 106 -7.14 -13.52 -12.43
CA ASP A 106 -7.44 -14.77 -13.12
C ASP A 106 -7.06 -15.96 -12.22
N THR A 107 -8.06 -16.69 -11.74
CA THR A 107 -7.88 -17.85 -10.85
C THR A 107 -7.50 -19.14 -11.60
N GLU A 108 -7.72 -19.18 -12.91
CA GLU A 108 -7.43 -20.35 -13.76
C GLU A 108 -6.03 -20.24 -14.38
N ASN A 109 -5.65 -19.03 -14.83
CA ASN A 109 -4.34 -18.73 -15.40
C ASN A 109 -3.61 -17.70 -14.53
N LEU A 110 -3.14 -18.15 -13.36
CA LEU A 110 -2.41 -17.29 -12.43
C LEU A 110 -1.25 -16.56 -13.13
N HIS A 111 -1.17 -15.24 -12.93
CA HIS A 111 0.01 -14.47 -13.30
C HIS A 111 1.27 -15.13 -12.71
N PRO A 112 2.41 -15.20 -13.45
CA PRO A 112 3.60 -15.94 -13.00
C PRO A 112 4.07 -15.62 -11.58
N ARG A 113 3.92 -14.36 -11.13
CA ARG A 113 4.27 -13.95 -9.77
C ARG A 113 3.36 -14.54 -8.69
N LEU A 114 2.07 -14.75 -8.99
CA LEU A 114 1.14 -15.45 -8.09
C LEU A 114 1.35 -16.96 -8.16
N ALA A 115 1.60 -17.50 -9.36
CA ALA A 115 1.86 -18.93 -9.56
C ALA A 115 3.12 -19.43 -8.85
N ALA A 116 4.11 -18.55 -8.65
CA ALA A 116 5.35 -18.86 -7.94
C ALA A 116 5.20 -18.93 -6.40
N LEU A 117 4.06 -18.49 -5.85
CA LEU A 117 3.83 -18.49 -4.40
C LEU A 117 3.51 -19.90 -3.90
N ASP A 118 3.95 -20.22 -2.69
CA ASP A 118 3.48 -21.44 -2.03
C ASP A 118 1.98 -21.33 -1.71
N PRO A 119 1.25 -22.46 -1.59
CA PRO A 119 -0.19 -22.45 -1.39
C PRO A 119 -0.65 -21.68 -0.13
N ALA A 120 0.15 -21.67 0.94
CA ALA A 120 -0.21 -20.97 2.16
C ALA A 120 -0.10 -19.46 1.97
N THR A 121 0.96 -18.98 1.31
CA THR A 121 1.08 -17.56 0.93
C THR A 121 -0.05 -17.15 -0.01
N LEU A 122 -0.32 -17.91 -1.07
CA LEU A 122 -1.38 -17.59 -2.04
C LEU A 122 -2.76 -17.45 -1.36
N SER A 123 -3.09 -18.38 -0.46
CA SER A 123 -4.33 -18.35 0.34
C SER A 123 -4.42 -17.13 1.27
N GLN A 124 -3.30 -16.64 1.79
CA GLN A 124 -3.28 -15.46 2.67
C GLN A 124 -3.35 -14.13 1.91
N VAL A 125 -2.88 -14.08 0.68
CA VAL A 125 -2.87 -12.84 -0.12
C VAL A 125 -4.12 -12.66 -0.97
N THR A 126 -4.92 -13.72 -1.12
CA THR A 126 -6.17 -13.71 -1.89
C THR A 126 -7.40 -13.89 -0.99
N LYS A 127 -8.57 -13.48 -1.49
CA LYS A 127 -9.86 -13.77 -0.87
C LYS A 127 -10.88 -14.07 -1.96
N GLY A 128 -11.23 -15.35 -2.10
CA GLY A 128 -11.99 -15.82 -3.25
C GLY A 128 -11.23 -15.52 -4.54
N ASN A 129 -11.86 -14.84 -5.49
CA ASN A 129 -11.24 -14.43 -6.75
C ASN A 129 -10.63 -13.01 -6.69
N THR A 130 -10.44 -12.42 -5.51
CA THR A 130 -9.87 -11.08 -5.36
C THR A 130 -8.50 -11.09 -4.69
N VAL A 131 -7.67 -10.11 -5.04
CA VAL A 131 -6.39 -9.82 -4.40
C VAL A 131 -6.33 -8.33 -4.06
N SER A 132 -5.61 -7.99 -2.99
CA SER A 132 -5.42 -6.61 -2.56
C SER A 132 -3.99 -6.17 -2.84
N ILE A 133 -3.84 -5.10 -3.62
CA ILE A 133 -2.55 -4.48 -3.95
C ILE A 133 -2.60 -3.02 -3.52
N ALA A 134 -1.83 -2.66 -2.49
CA ALA A 134 -1.56 -1.26 -2.16
C ALA A 134 -0.51 -0.72 -3.12
N VAL A 135 -0.89 0.30 -3.89
CA VAL A 135 0.01 1.04 -4.78
C VAL A 135 0.45 2.32 -4.03
N PRO A 136 1.71 2.39 -3.57
CA PRO A 136 2.24 3.50 -2.80
C PRO A 136 2.94 4.53 -3.69
N GLU A 137 3.14 5.74 -3.15
CA GLU A 137 3.76 6.84 -3.91
C GLU A 137 4.94 7.51 -3.20
N GLY A 138 5.28 7.07 -1.99
CA GLY A 138 6.47 7.55 -1.29
C GLY A 138 7.74 7.17 -2.09
N PRO A 139 8.75 8.06 -2.17
CA PRO A 139 9.94 7.83 -2.99
C PRO A 139 10.66 6.52 -2.65
N PHE A 140 10.70 6.14 -1.37
CA PHE A 140 11.24 4.86 -0.92
C PHE A 140 10.52 3.66 -1.54
N LEU A 141 9.19 3.62 -1.47
CA LEU A 141 8.42 2.49 -1.96
C LEU A 141 8.37 2.45 -3.50
N ARG A 142 8.45 3.60 -4.17
CA ARG A 142 8.62 3.65 -5.64
C ARG A 142 9.92 3.00 -6.06
N GLU A 143 11.02 3.33 -5.39
CA GLU A 143 12.32 2.74 -5.69
C GLU A 143 12.41 1.25 -5.32
N LEU A 144 11.88 0.86 -4.15
CA LEU A 144 11.78 -0.56 -3.78
C LEU A 144 10.93 -1.33 -4.78
N GLY A 145 9.79 -0.77 -5.19
CA GLY A 145 8.91 -1.34 -6.19
C GLY A 145 9.58 -1.52 -7.55
N ARG A 146 10.35 -0.52 -8.01
CA ARG A 146 11.16 -0.62 -9.23
C ARG A 146 12.14 -1.79 -9.17
N LEU A 147 12.85 -1.95 -8.05
CA LEU A 147 13.77 -3.08 -7.85
C LEU A 147 13.04 -4.43 -7.86
N CYS A 148 11.84 -4.51 -7.26
CA CYS A 148 11.00 -5.71 -7.31
C CYS A 148 10.53 -6.06 -8.73
N ASP A 149 10.24 -5.04 -9.55
CA ASP A 149 9.80 -5.22 -10.94
C ASP A 149 10.94 -5.56 -11.90
N GLU A 150 12.14 -5.05 -11.66
CA GLU A 150 13.36 -5.38 -12.43
C GLU A 150 13.95 -6.74 -12.06
N ASP A 151 13.58 -7.30 -10.91
CA ASP A 151 13.94 -8.67 -10.53
C ASP A 151 13.40 -9.66 -11.59
N PRO A 152 14.26 -10.47 -12.23
CA PRO A 152 13.82 -11.45 -13.21
C PRO A 152 12.81 -12.47 -12.66
N GLN A 153 12.78 -12.68 -11.34
CA GLN A 153 11.82 -13.54 -10.67
C GLN A 153 10.50 -12.82 -10.32
N GLY A 154 10.41 -11.51 -10.52
CA GLY A 154 9.21 -10.70 -10.29
C GLY A 154 8.76 -10.71 -8.83
N MET A 155 9.59 -10.18 -7.93
CA MET A 155 9.37 -10.28 -6.49
C MET A 155 8.08 -9.56 -6.05
N LEU A 156 7.24 -10.24 -5.25
CA LEU A 156 6.09 -9.64 -4.56
C LEU A 156 6.44 -9.40 -3.09
N THR A 157 5.99 -8.26 -2.56
CA THR A 157 6.15 -7.89 -1.16
C THR A 157 4.81 -7.88 -0.46
N PHE A 158 4.73 -8.57 0.68
CA PHE A 158 3.53 -8.72 1.50
C PHE A 158 3.64 -7.85 2.73
N GLY A 159 2.64 -7.01 2.96
CA GLY A 159 2.74 -5.95 3.95
C GLY A 159 1.54 -5.78 4.87
N THR A 160 1.84 -5.32 6.08
CA THR A 160 0.87 -4.88 7.08
C THR A 160 1.47 -3.73 7.87
N SER A 161 0.64 -2.91 8.52
CA SER A 161 1.09 -1.87 9.45
C SER A 161 2.07 -2.38 10.51
N ALA A 162 3.05 -1.57 10.89
CA ALA A 162 4.06 -1.90 11.91
C ALA A 162 3.56 -1.53 13.32
N ASN A 163 2.66 -2.34 13.85
CA ASN A 163 2.02 -2.14 15.16
C ASN A 163 1.52 -3.48 15.72
N LEU A 164 1.20 -3.55 17.01
CA LEU A 164 0.39 -4.65 17.53
C LEU A 164 -1.02 -4.66 16.91
N THR A 165 -1.59 -5.84 16.71
CA THR A 165 -2.90 -5.99 16.04
C THR A 165 -3.98 -5.20 16.79
N GLY A 166 -4.70 -4.34 16.08
CA GLY A 166 -5.80 -3.54 16.63
C GLY A 166 -5.40 -2.23 17.34
N GLN A 167 -4.11 -1.90 17.44
CA GLN A 167 -3.64 -0.75 18.24
C GLN A 167 -3.45 0.55 17.45
N GLY A 168 -3.96 0.63 16.22
CA GLY A 168 -3.82 1.79 15.35
C GLY A 168 -2.43 1.94 14.72
N GLN A 169 -2.35 2.78 13.69
CA GLN A 169 -1.16 2.98 12.87
C GLN A 169 -0.04 3.71 13.64
N ARG A 170 1.22 3.38 13.36
CA ARG A 170 2.41 4.09 13.90
C ARG A 170 3.05 4.94 12.81
N PHE A 171 3.36 6.19 13.13
CA PHE A 171 3.83 7.17 12.14
C PHE A 171 5.28 7.60 12.35
N ARG A 172 5.96 7.09 13.36
CA ARG A 172 7.39 7.22 13.62
C ARG A 172 7.86 5.97 14.36
N ILE A 173 9.16 5.67 14.29
CA ILE A 173 9.72 4.43 14.83
C ILE A 173 9.57 4.34 16.34
N GLU A 174 9.67 5.47 17.04
CA GLU A 174 9.59 5.54 18.51
C GLU A 174 8.22 5.12 19.07
N ASP A 175 7.18 5.14 18.24
CA ASP A 175 5.84 4.70 18.63
C ASP A 175 5.61 3.20 18.33
N ILE A 176 6.54 2.51 17.66
CA ILE A 176 6.43 1.08 17.34
C ILE A 176 6.84 0.25 18.55
N GLU A 177 6.07 -0.80 18.85
CA GLU A 177 6.33 -1.64 20.01
C GLU A 177 7.69 -2.36 19.89
N PRO A 178 8.51 -2.43 20.96
CA PRO A 178 9.84 -3.05 20.90
C PRO A 178 9.83 -4.48 20.37
N LYS A 179 8.79 -5.27 20.68
CA LYS A 179 8.61 -6.64 20.15
C LYS A 179 8.51 -6.67 18.61
N VAL A 180 7.89 -5.66 18.01
CA VAL A 180 7.74 -5.54 16.55
C VAL A 180 9.08 -5.11 15.92
N ILE A 181 9.76 -4.12 16.51
CA ILE A 181 11.11 -3.70 16.07
C ILE A 181 12.10 -4.87 16.14
N ASN A 182 12.11 -5.61 17.24
CA ASN A 182 13.06 -6.70 17.46
C ASN A 182 12.81 -7.93 16.56
N ALA A 183 11.71 -7.97 15.82
CA ALA A 183 11.36 -9.07 14.93
C ALA A 183 11.86 -8.89 13.49
N VAL A 184 12.49 -7.76 13.16
CA VAL A 184 12.94 -7.46 11.80
C VAL A 184 14.45 -7.44 11.67
N ASP A 185 14.92 -7.57 10.42
CA ASP A 185 16.34 -7.57 10.08
C ASP A 185 16.82 -6.13 9.73
N LEU A 186 15.90 -5.26 9.28
CA LEU A 186 16.16 -3.87 8.92
C LEU A 186 14.98 -2.96 9.27
N VAL A 187 15.28 -1.79 9.80
CA VAL A 187 14.36 -0.66 9.96
C VAL A 187 14.87 0.48 9.09
N VAL A 188 14.03 0.92 8.15
CA VAL A 188 14.26 2.15 7.39
C VAL A 188 13.52 3.27 8.10
N ASP A 189 14.23 4.14 8.82
CA ASP A 189 13.66 5.21 9.63
C ASP A 189 13.74 6.55 8.90
N TYR A 190 12.64 6.97 8.29
CA TYR A 190 12.52 8.28 7.61
C TYR A 190 11.75 9.29 8.47
N GLY A 191 11.73 9.10 9.80
CA GLY A 191 11.09 10.00 10.75
C GLY A 191 9.56 9.95 10.70
N LEU A 192 8.93 11.11 10.96
CA LEU A 192 7.47 11.24 11.04
C LEU A 192 6.82 11.19 9.66
N GLN A 193 5.86 10.28 9.47
CA GLN A 193 5.21 10.04 8.19
C GLN A 193 4.14 11.09 7.84
N LYS A 194 4.02 11.38 6.54
CA LYS A 194 3.29 12.53 5.96
C LYS A 194 1.87 12.69 6.46
N TRP A 195 1.09 11.61 6.56
CA TRP A 195 -0.33 11.65 6.89
C TRP A 195 -0.65 11.31 8.35
N GLN A 196 0.30 11.53 9.27
CA GLN A 196 0.12 11.26 10.70
C GLN A 196 -1.14 11.90 11.30
N ALA A 197 -1.51 13.10 10.84
CA ALA A 197 -2.64 13.85 11.39
C ALA A 197 -3.97 13.08 11.32
N TYR A 198 -4.14 12.24 10.30
CA TYR A 198 -5.35 11.43 10.14
C TYR A 198 -5.44 10.26 11.12
N LYS A 199 -4.29 9.79 11.65
CA LYS A 199 -4.19 8.58 12.49
C LYS A 199 -4.78 7.32 11.85
N ARG A 200 -4.85 7.27 10.51
CA ARG A 200 -5.46 6.21 9.71
C ARG A 200 -4.46 5.62 8.72
N GLY A 201 -4.68 4.36 8.32
CA GLY A 201 -4.02 3.75 7.17
C GLY A 201 -4.58 4.28 5.84
N GLY A 202 -4.10 3.75 4.71
CA GLY A 202 -4.54 4.16 3.38
C GLY A 202 -6.00 3.80 3.06
N VAL A 203 -6.53 4.44 2.01
CA VAL A 203 -7.85 4.13 1.44
C VAL A 203 -7.83 2.71 0.87
N ASN A 204 -8.87 1.91 1.16
CA ASN A 204 -9.08 0.64 0.47
C ASN A 204 -10.28 0.77 -0.47
N PHE A 205 -10.08 0.43 -1.73
CA PHE A 205 -11.02 0.65 -2.81
C PHE A 205 -11.24 -0.64 -3.60
N ASP A 206 -12.49 -1.08 -3.66
CA ASP A 206 -12.95 -2.12 -4.57
C ASP A 206 -13.07 -1.50 -5.97
N ALA A 207 -12.08 -1.75 -6.82
CA ALA A 207 -12.06 -1.21 -8.17
C ALA A 207 -13.00 -1.95 -9.13
N GLU A 208 -13.43 -3.18 -8.78
CA GLU A 208 -14.44 -3.89 -9.57
C GLU A 208 -15.79 -3.16 -9.45
N ASN A 209 -16.21 -2.88 -8.21
CA ASN A 209 -17.53 -2.32 -7.92
C ASN A 209 -17.51 -0.82 -7.63
N MET A 210 -16.35 -0.18 -7.84
CA MET A 210 -16.11 1.25 -7.61
C MET A 210 -16.47 1.72 -6.18
N LYS A 211 -16.26 0.84 -5.19
CA LYS A 211 -16.73 1.03 -3.82
C LYS A 211 -15.58 1.27 -2.85
N VAL A 212 -15.72 2.29 -2.01
CA VAL A 212 -14.82 2.53 -0.88
C VAL A 212 -15.10 1.49 0.20
N LEU A 213 -14.11 0.63 0.47
CA LEU A 213 -14.20 -0.37 1.54
C LEU A 213 -13.69 0.18 2.87
N ARG A 214 -12.75 1.14 2.81
CA ARG A 214 -12.24 1.86 3.99
C ARG A 214 -11.88 3.29 3.61
N LYS A 215 -12.51 4.26 4.29
CA LYS A 215 -12.06 5.65 4.30
C LYS A 215 -10.74 5.72 5.06
N GLY A 216 -9.66 6.03 4.35
CA GLY A 216 -8.31 6.11 4.89
C GLY A 216 -7.87 7.54 5.17
N ALA A 217 -6.60 7.71 5.47
CA ALA A 217 -5.97 9.02 5.43
C ALA A 217 -6.06 9.62 4.01
N GLY A 218 -6.32 10.93 3.91
CA GLY A 218 -6.50 11.64 2.64
C GLY A 218 -7.73 11.21 1.82
N TYR A 219 -8.75 10.62 2.44
CA TYR A 219 -9.93 10.14 1.73
C TYR A 219 -10.72 11.28 1.06
N GLU A 220 -10.79 12.46 1.65
CA GLU A 220 -11.42 13.64 1.08
C GLU A 220 -10.75 14.07 -0.23
N VAL A 221 -9.41 13.93 -0.31
CA VAL A 221 -8.65 14.16 -1.54
C VAL A 221 -8.94 13.07 -2.58
N PHE A 222 -8.96 11.80 -2.15
CA PHE A 222 -9.32 10.67 -3.03
C PHE A 222 -10.71 10.88 -3.64
N ARG A 223 -11.68 11.25 -2.80
CA ARG A 223 -13.06 11.50 -3.19
C ARG A 223 -13.20 12.67 -4.16
N ASP A 224 -12.59 13.83 -3.88
CA ASP A 224 -12.66 14.97 -4.81
C ASP A 224 -12.14 14.59 -6.19
N ARG A 225 -10.99 13.90 -6.26
CA ARG A 225 -10.39 13.46 -7.52
C ARG A 225 -11.25 12.45 -8.27
N MET A 226 -11.83 11.48 -7.56
CA MET A 226 -12.78 10.53 -8.13
C MET A 226 -14.00 11.21 -8.75
N LEU A 227 -14.63 12.12 -8.00
CA LEU A 227 -15.81 12.86 -8.47
C LEU A 227 -15.48 13.84 -9.61
N ARG A 228 -14.26 14.38 -9.63
CA ARG A 228 -13.83 15.39 -10.61
C ARG A 228 -13.38 14.78 -11.93
N TRP A 229 -12.67 13.64 -11.91
CA TRP A 229 -12.02 13.09 -13.10
C TRP A 229 -12.61 11.76 -13.56
N PHE A 230 -13.20 10.99 -12.65
CA PHE A 230 -13.78 9.68 -12.95
C PHE A 230 -15.26 9.54 -12.57
N PRO A 231 -16.12 10.58 -12.76
CA PRO A 231 -17.54 10.48 -12.41
C PRO A 231 -18.26 9.41 -13.24
N HIS A 232 -17.86 9.22 -14.50
CA HIS A 232 -18.41 8.20 -15.39
C HIS A 232 -18.25 6.78 -14.82
N LEU A 233 -17.11 6.45 -14.19
CA LEU A 233 -16.92 5.13 -13.58
C LEU A 233 -17.85 4.90 -12.38
N LEU A 234 -18.17 5.96 -11.62
CA LEU A 234 -19.10 5.90 -10.50
C LEU A 234 -20.55 5.77 -10.99
N GLU A 235 -20.90 6.53 -12.03
CA GLU A 235 -22.22 6.50 -12.68
C GLU A 235 -22.52 5.13 -13.31
N GLU A 236 -21.57 4.56 -14.06
CA GLU A 236 -21.67 3.22 -14.66
C GLU A 236 -21.85 2.13 -13.60
N ALA A 237 -21.17 2.25 -12.47
CA ALA A 237 -21.30 1.32 -11.35
C ALA A 237 -22.56 1.57 -10.48
N GLY A 238 -23.29 2.68 -10.70
CA GLY A 238 -24.45 3.06 -9.91
C GLY A 238 -24.13 3.36 -8.44
N VAL A 239 -22.92 3.85 -8.16
CA VAL A 239 -22.44 4.12 -6.78
C VAL A 239 -22.18 5.59 -6.55
N SER A 240 -22.27 6.01 -5.29
CA SER A 240 -21.87 7.35 -4.84
C SER A 240 -20.75 7.25 -3.82
N MET A 241 -20.02 8.35 -3.65
CA MET A 241 -18.97 8.46 -2.65
C MET A 241 -19.40 9.42 -1.55
N GLU A 242 -19.69 8.87 -0.38
CA GLU A 242 -20.04 9.64 0.81
C GLU A 242 -18.83 10.42 1.34
N GLU A 243 -19.09 11.53 2.03
CA GLU A 243 -18.08 12.32 2.73
C GLU A 243 -17.54 11.57 3.95
N ASP A 244 -16.32 11.91 4.38
CA ASP A 244 -15.85 11.48 5.69
C ASP A 244 -16.53 12.34 6.77
N PRO A 245 -17.06 11.73 7.85
CA PRO A 245 -17.61 12.52 8.95
C PRO A 245 -16.53 13.26 9.74
N GLU A 246 -15.26 12.82 9.70
CA GLU A 246 -14.18 13.42 10.48
C GLU A 246 -13.29 14.34 9.65
N TYR A 247 -13.17 14.10 8.34
CA TYR A 247 -12.29 14.85 7.42
C TYR A 247 -13.04 15.24 6.15
N TYR A 248 -13.57 16.46 6.11
CA TYR A 248 -14.34 16.94 4.95
C TYR A 248 -13.79 18.27 4.42
N THR A 249 -13.97 18.47 3.12
CA THR A 249 -13.73 19.75 2.46
C THR A 249 -15.03 20.53 2.39
N ASP A 250 -15.01 21.85 2.55
CA ASP A 250 -16.14 22.68 2.15
C ASP A 250 -16.50 22.39 0.69
N LYS A 251 -17.81 22.40 0.36
CA LYS A 251 -18.26 22.09 -1.01
C LYS A 251 -17.49 22.96 -2.02
N PRO A 252 -16.76 22.36 -2.98
CA PRO A 252 -16.03 23.14 -3.97
C PRO A 252 -17.01 24.01 -4.75
N ASN A 253 -16.72 25.31 -4.85
CA ASN A 253 -17.53 26.27 -5.61
C ASN A 253 -17.20 26.14 -7.11
N ILE A 254 -17.64 25.04 -7.73
CA ILE A 254 -17.34 24.67 -9.13
C ILE A 254 -17.82 25.76 -10.11
N GLY A 255 -18.79 26.59 -9.71
CA GLY A 255 -19.31 27.71 -10.50
C GLY A 255 -18.36 28.89 -10.73
N LYS A 256 -17.24 29.01 -10.02
CA LYS A 256 -16.30 30.14 -10.16
C LYS A 256 -15.24 29.97 -11.26
N TYR A 257 -14.97 28.75 -11.72
CA TYR A 257 -13.91 28.51 -12.71
C TYR A 257 -14.38 28.59 -14.16
N ARG A 258 -15.69 28.76 -14.40
CA ARG A 258 -16.23 28.99 -15.76
C ARG A 258 -16.03 30.42 -16.28
N SER A 259 -15.59 31.38 -15.46
CA SER A 259 -15.45 32.80 -15.86
C SER A 259 -14.01 33.30 -15.98
N LEU A 260 -13.03 32.41 -16.13
CA LEU A 260 -11.62 32.81 -16.39
C LEU A 260 -11.22 32.59 -17.86
N ALA A 261 -12.20 32.32 -18.72
CA ALA A 261 -12.05 32.27 -20.16
C ALA A 261 -13.07 33.22 -20.82
N ASP A 262 -13.02 34.49 -20.44
CA ASP A 262 -13.52 35.63 -21.21
C ASP A 262 -12.43 36.71 -21.25
#